data_AF-A0AAJ6D6P0-F1
#
_entry.id   AF-A0AAJ6D6P0-F1
#
_cell.length_a   1.000
_cell.length_b   1.000
_cell.length_c   1.000
_cell.angle_alpha   90.00
_cell.angle_beta   90.00
_cell.angle_gamma   90.00
#
_symmetry.space_group_name_H-M   'P 1'
#
loop_
_entity.id
_entity.type
_entity.pdbx_description
1 polymer ?
#
loop_
_entity_poly.entity_id
_entity_poly.type
_entity_poly.pdbx_seq_one_letter_code
_entity_poly.pdbx_strand_id
1 'polypeptide(L)'
;MLDIAAAHIVRIHINRVAIESPNPTTGEALYALAEIPKREKLYREIAGDEEDEAISHDETLIYLTQNQHFYSQKVFDILVNGDDHEIDTEEITYARVVDLYLGQGGKPSNEYLVKYSHGPVENPSGTLAPGQKVKVKDGMRFRVAGTGES
;
A
#
# COMPACT_ATOMS: atom_id res chain seq x y z
N MET A 1 3.19 -32.07 -18.97
CA MET A 1 3.68 -31.21 -20.07
C MET A 1 3.08 -29.85 -19.81
N LEU A 2 3.85 -28.92 -19.26
CA LEU A 2 3.39 -27.55 -19.07
C LEU A 2 3.26 -26.93 -20.45
N ASP A 3 2.03 -26.65 -20.86
CA ASP A 3 1.74 -25.90 -22.07
C ASP A 3 2.27 -24.48 -21.85
N ILE A 4 3.42 -24.17 -22.44
CA ILE A 4 3.96 -22.80 -22.42
C ILE A 4 3.06 -22.03 -23.37
N ALA A 5 2.05 -21.34 -22.83
CA ALA A 5 1.18 -20.48 -23.61
C ALA A 5 2.06 -19.59 -24.52
N ALA A 6 1.87 -19.70 -25.83
CA ALA A 6 2.64 -18.91 -26.78
C ALA A 6 2.44 -17.42 -26.48
N ALA A 7 3.54 -16.67 -26.44
CA ALA A 7 3.50 -15.25 -26.18
C ALA A 7 2.56 -14.57 -27.19
N HIS A 8 1.56 -13.84 -26.68
CA HIS A 8 0.60 -13.10 -27.48
C HIS A 8 0.31 -11.75 -26.85
N ILE A 9 -0.33 -10.85 -27.60
CA ILE A 9 -0.73 -9.54 -27.10
C ILE A 9 -2.14 -9.61 -26.54
N VAL A 10 -2.33 -9.01 -25.37
CA VAL A 10 -3.62 -8.90 -24.67
C VAL A 10 -3.86 -7.43 -24.38
N ARG A 11 -5.11 -6.97 -24.59
CA ARG A 11 -5.52 -5.64 -24.16
C ARG A 11 -5.90 -5.69 -22.69
N ILE A 12 -5.34 -4.81 -21.88
CA ILE A 12 -5.65 -4.61 -20.46
C ILE A 12 -6.02 -3.15 -20.21
N HIS A 13 -6.47 -2.84 -18.99
CA HIS A 13 -6.69 -1.47 -18.54
C HIS A 13 -5.83 -1.19 -17.31
N ILE A 14 -5.02 -0.13 -17.36
CA ILE A 14 -4.27 0.37 -16.20
C ILE A 14 -4.69 1.82 -15.97
N ASN A 15 -5.13 2.19 -14.76
CA ASN A 15 -5.63 3.52 -14.46
C ASN A 15 -6.71 4.00 -15.44
N ARG A 16 -7.62 3.07 -15.82
CA ARG A 16 -8.69 3.27 -16.82
C ARG A 16 -8.22 3.54 -18.26
N VAL A 17 -6.92 3.44 -18.53
CA VAL A 17 -6.35 3.56 -19.88
C VAL A 17 -6.19 2.18 -20.48
N ALA A 18 -6.72 1.97 -21.69
CA ALA A 18 -6.55 0.72 -22.43
C ALA A 18 -5.13 0.65 -23.03
N ILE A 19 -4.42 -0.45 -22.76
CA ILE A 19 -3.05 -0.67 -23.24
C ILE A 19 -2.89 -2.12 -23.73
N GLU A 20 -2.06 -2.33 -24.74
CA GLU A 20 -1.66 -3.66 -25.21
C GLU A 20 -0.38 -4.11 -24.49
N SER A 21 -0.40 -5.32 -23.93
CA SER A 21 0.74 -5.94 -23.24
C SER A 21 0.99 -7.35 -23.78
N PRO A 22 2.26 -7.79 -23.86
CA PRO A 22 2.57 -9.21 -23.99
C PRO A 22 1.95 -10.03 -22.85
N ASN A 23 1.67 -11.30 -23.13
CA ASN A 23 1.21 -12.30 -22.18
C ASN A 23 1.94 -13.63 -22.43
N PRO A 24 2.71 -14.17 -21.47
CA PRO A 24 2.96 -13.59 -20.14
C PRO A 24 3.76 -12.28 -20.20
N THR A 25 3.66 -11.48 -19.14
CA THR A 25 4.44 -10.26 -18.89
C THR A 25 5.16 -10.35 -17.53
N THR A 26 5.79 -9.28 -17.09
CA THR A 26 6.35 -9.13 -15.74
C THR A 26 5.80 -7.90 -15.04
N GLY A 27 5.99 -7.84 -13.72
CA GLY A 27 5.70 -6.64 -12.95
C GLY A 27 6.45 -5.41 -13.48
N GLU A 28 7.77 -5.51 -13.61
CA GLU A 28 8.61 -4.46 -14.21
C GLU A 28 8.08 -3.96 -15.56
N ALA A 29 7.65 -4.87 -16.45
CA ALA A 29 7.10 -4.49 -17.74
C ALA A 29 5.78 -3.72 -17.61
N LEU A 30 4.89 -4.11 -16.69
CA LEU A 30 3.62 -3.39 -16.44
C LEU A 30 3.84 -2.02 -15.82
N TYR A 31 4.77 -1.89 -14.85
CA TYR A 31 5.13 -0.60 -14.27
C TYR A 31 5.72 0.34 -15.32
N ALA A 32 6.62 -0.15 -16.18
CA ALA A 32 7.22 0.63 -17.26
C ALA A 32 6.19 1.05 -18.31
N LEU A 33 5.31 0.14 -18.72
CA LEU A 33 4.31 0.36 -19.77
C LEU A 33 3.26 1.42 -19.39
N ALA A 34 2.89 1.48 -18.11
CA ALA A 34 1.95 2.48 -17.59
C ALA A 34 2.62 3.72 -16.98
N GLU A 35 3.96 3.82 -17.08
CA GLU A 35 4.76 4.91 -16.51
C GLU A 35 4.45 5.16 -15.01
N ILE A 36 4.28 4.07 -14.24
CA ILE A 36 3.88 4.15 -12.84
C ILE A 36 4.93 4.90 -12.01
N PRO A 37 4.57 5.98 -11.28
CA PRO A 37 5.52 6.73 -10.47
C PRO A 37 6.17 5.88 -9.37
N LYS A 38 7.39 6.24 -8.97
CA LYS A 38 8.17 5.51 -7.94
C LYS A 38 7.46 5.37 -6.57
N ARG A 39 6.55 6.29 -6.23
CA ARG A 39 5.77 6.28 -4.98
C ARG A 39 4.34 5.76 -5.18
N GLU A 40 4.15 4.92 -6.18
CA GLU A 40 2.89 4.22 -6.40
C GLU A 40 3.13 2.73 -6.53
N LYS A 41 2.17 1.96 -6.03
CA LYS A 41 2.09 0.51 -6.24
C LYS A 41 0.99 0.21 -7.24
N LEU A 42 1.23 -0.80 -8.07
CA LEU A 42 0.27 -1.33 -9.01
C LEU A 42 -0.49 -2.49 -8.38
N TYR A 43 -1.81 -2.50 -8.54
CA TYR A 43 -2.70 -3.54 -8.06
C TYR A 43 -3.52 -4.09 -9.22
N ARG A 44 -3.76 -5.40 -9.19
CA ARG A 44 -4.74 -6.07 -10.04
C ARG A 44 -6.08 -6.04 -9.33
N GLU A 45 -7.07 -5.51 -10.01
CA GLU A 45 -8.44 -5.47 -9.51
C GLU A 45 -9.03 -6.89 -9.50
N ILE A 46 -9.45 -7.35 -8.32
CA ILE A 46 -10.12 -8.64 -8.11
C ILE A 46 -11.61 -8.37 -7.91
N ALA A 47 -12.45 -9.11 -8.65
CA ALA A 47 -13.89 -8.92 -8.58
C ALA A 47 -14.48 -9.53 -7.30
N GLY A 48 -15.43 -8.83 -6.69
CA GLY A 48 -16.16 -9.30 -5.50
C GLY A 48 -15.63 -8.66 -4.21
N ASP A 49 -15.69 -9.41 -3.12
CA ASP A 49 -15.28 -8.95 -1.79
C ASP A 49 -13.85 -9.40 -1.41
N GLU A 50 -13.08 -9.89 -2.39
CA GLU A 50 -11.68 -10.28 -2.20
C GLU A 50 -10.77 -9.05 -2.26
N GLU A 51 -9.63 -9.12 -1.57
CA GLU A 51 -8.62 -8.05 -1.63
C GLU A 51 -7.94 -8.04 -3.01
N ASP A 52 -7.67 -6.83 -3.49
CA ASP A 52 -6.90 -6.64 -4.73
C ASP A 52 -5.46 -7.13 -4.58
N GLU A 53 -4.93 -7.69 -5.66
CA GLU A 53 -3.60 -8.31 -5.65
C GLU A 53 -2.54 -7.26 -5.98
N ALA A 54 -1.65 -6.97 -5.03
CA ALA A 54 -0.49 -6.12 -5.28
C ALA A 54 0.47 -6.77 -6.27
N ILE A 55 0.85 -6.03 -7.31
CA ILE A 55 1.83 -6.46 -8.31
C ILE A 55 3.21 -6.01 -7.87
N SER A 56 4.10 -6.97 -7.60
CA SER A 56 5.51 -6.71 -7.33
C SER A 56 6.18 -6.00 -8.51
N HIS A 57 7.03 -5.02 -8.22
CA HIS A 57 7.84 -4.34 -9.23
C HIS A 57 9.13 -5.12 -9.49
N ASP A 58 8.99 -6.33 -10.04
CA ASP A 58 10.11 -7.24 -10.35
C ASP A 58 9.83 -8.08 -11.61
N GLU A 59 10.73 -9.01 -11.93
CA GLU A 59 10.65 -9.91 -13.09
C GLU A 59 9.67 -11.09 -12.90
N THR A 60 8.87 -11.12 -11.82
CA THR A 60 7.89 -12.19 -11.59
C THR A 60 6.90 -12.28 -12.76
N LEU A 61 6.73 -13.49 -13.31
CA LEU A 61 5.83 -13.71 -14.44
C LEU A 61 4.37 -13.50 -14.04
N ILE A 62 3.68 -12.73 -14.87
CA ILE A 62 2.27 -12.40 -14.74
C ILE A 62 1.53 -12.87 -15.99
N TYR A 63 0.48 -13.67 -15.78
CA TYR A 63 -0.42 -14.11 -16.84
C TYR A 63 -1.64 -13.19 -16.86
N LEU A 64 -1.89 -12.58 -18.01
CA LEU A 64 -2.96 -11.62 -18.23
C LEU A 64 -4.19 -12.29 -18.87
N THR A 65 -5.34 -11.65 -18.67
CA THR A 65 -6.57 -11.95 -19.41
C THR A 65 -7.08 -10.72 -20.16
N GLN A 66 -7.90 -10.95 -21.18
CA GLN A 66 -8.45 -9.88 -22.02
C GLN A 66 -9.32 -8.92 -21.20
N ASN A 67 -9.04 -7.63 -21.34
CA ASN A 67 -9.64 -6.51 -20.61
C ASN A 67 -9.40 -6.55 -19.08
N GLN A 68 -8.40 -7.28 -18.58
CA GLN A 68 -8.09 -7.27 -17.15
C GLN A 68 -7.76 -5.86 -16.66
N HIS A 69 -8.21 -5.54 -15.45
CA HIS A 69 -8.08 -4.22 -14.85
C HIS A 69 -6.98 -4.18 -13.80
N PHE A 70 -6.22 -3.10 -13.84
CA PHE A 70 -5.22 -2.73 -12.86
C PHE A 70 -5.35 -1.24 -12.54
N TYR A 71 -4.89 -0.87 -11.36
CA TYR A 71 -4.80 0.53 -10.97
C TYR A 71 -3.55 0.73 -10.13
N SER A 72 -3.01 1.94 -10.17
CA SER A 72 -1.95 2.35 -9.25
C SER A 72 -2.51 3.20 -8.13
N GLN A 73 -1.87 3.08 -6.96
CA GLN A 73 -2.23 3.83 -5.78
C GLN A 73 -0.96 4.38 -5.12
N LYS A 74 -1.06 5.61 -4.64
CA LYS A 74 0.04 6.25 -3.92
C LYS A 74 0.32 5.55 -2.61
N VAL A 75 1.60 5.34 -2.36
CA VAL A 75 2.11 4.81 -1.10
C VAL A 75 2.89 5.87 -0.33
N PHE A 76 2.86 5.74 1.00
CA PHE A 76 3.46 6.65 1.94
C PHE A 76 4.35 5.90 2.91
N ASP A 77 5.62 6.30 2.99
CA ASP A 77 6.53 5.78 4.01
C ASP A 77 6.30 6.53 5.32
N ILE A 78 5.94 5.81 6.39
CA ILE A 78 5.82 6.36 7.74
C ILE A 78 6.73 5.62 8.71
N LEU A 79 7.01 6.23 9.86
CA LEU A 79 7.76 5.58 10.93
C LEU A 79 6.87 5.38 12.16
N VAL A 80 6.78 4.16 12.67
CA VAL A 80 6.09 3.83 13.92
C VAL A 80 7.13 3.40 14.95
N ASN A 81 7.36 4.23 15.97
CA ASN A 81 8.42 4.03 16.97
C ASN A 81 9.84 3.85 16.39
N GLY A 82 10.08 4.29 15.15
CA GLY A 82 11.37 4.20 14.48
C GLY A 82 11.44 3.11 13.42
N ASP A 83 10.46 2.22 13.36
CA ASP A 83 10.36 1.19 12.32
C ASP A 83 9.57 1.73 11.13
N ASP A 84 10.07 1.47 9.91
CA ASP A 84 9.46 1.92 8.66
C ASP A 84 8.25 1.07 8.31
N HIS A 85 7.16 1.73 7.90
CA HIS A 85 5.95 1.11 7.39
C HIS A 85 5.49 1.83 6.14
N GLU A 86 5.05 1.06 5.16
CA GLU A 86 4.44 1.60 3.95
C GLU A 86 2.91 1.54 4.08
N ILE A 87 2.25 2.64 3.72
CA ILE A 87 0.80 2.81 3.80
C ILE A 87 0.28 3.23 2.43
N ASP A 88 -0.69 2.52 1.89
CA ASP A 88 -1.33 2.81 0.60
C ASP A 88 -2.59 3.69 0.73
N THR A 89 -2.96 4.10 1.94
CA THR A 89 -4.10 4.98 2.20
C THR A 89 -3.66 6.41 2.53
N GLU A 90 -4.45 7.41 2.11
CA GLU A 90 -4.16 8.83 2.42
C GLU A 90 -4.42 9.20 3.87
N GLU A 91 -5.13 8.36 4.62
CA GLU A 91 -5.40 8.53 6.04
C GLU A 91 -5.06 7.25 6.80
N ILE A 92 -4.59 7.39 8.03
CA ILE A 92 -4.34 6.29 8.95
C ILE A 92 -5.12 6.49 10.24
N THR A 93 -5.70 5.40 10.76
CA THR A 93 -6.49 5.40 11.99
C THR A 93 -5.60 5.15 13.21
N TYR A 94 -6.07 5.57 14.38
CA TYR A 94 -5.45 5.21 15.65
C TYR A 94 -5.21 3.69 15.77
N ALA A 95 -6.23 2.90 15.47
CA ALA A 95 -6.17 1.44 15.57
C ALA A 95 -5.08 0.88 14.65
N ARG A 96 -5.02 1.34 13.40
CA ARG A 96 -4.00 0.88 12.46
C ARG A 96 -2.58 1.21 12.93
N VAL A 97 -2.33 2.41 13.47
CA VAL A 97 -1.01 2.76 14.03
C VAL A 97 -0.63 1.83 15.20
N VAL A 98 -1.59 1.49 16.06
CA VAL A 98 -1.38 0.54 17.17
C VAL A 98 -1.11 -0.87 16.64
N ASP A 99 -1.85 -1.33 15.63
CA ASP A 99 -1.63 -2.65 15.02
C ASP A 99 -0.23 -2.78 14.42
N LEU A 100 0.27 -1.73 13.74
CA LEU A 100 1.65 -1.70 13.22
C LEU A 100 2.67 -1.79 14.35
N TYR A 101 2.48 -1.01 15.43
CA TYR A 101 3.33 -1.07 16.62
C TYR A 101 3.32 -2.46 17.29
N LEU A 102 2.17 -3.13 17.36
CA LEU A 102 2.10 -4.48 17.92
C LEU A 102 2.71 -5.53 16.99
N GLY A 103 2.49 -5.40 15.68
CA GLY A 103 3.05 -6.28 14.65
C GLY A 103 4.59 -6.31 14.63
N GLN A 104 5.23 -5.19 14.97
CA GLN A 104 6.70 -5.10 15.11
C GLN A 104 7.22 -5.53 16.50
N GLY A 105 6.38 -6.14 17.36
CA GLY A 105 6.79 -6.62 18.69
C GLY A 105 6.60 -5.62 19.83
N GLY A 106 5.80 -4.59 19.61
CA GLY A 106 5.38 -3.65 20.66
C GLY A 106 4.68 -4.35 21.82
N LYS A 107 4.83 -3.80 23.03
CA LYS A 107 4.19 -4.35 24.23
C LYS A 107 2.68 -4.07 24.21
N PRO A 108 1.83 -5.11 24.40
CA PRO A 108 0.40 -4.93 24.58
C PRO A 108 0.06 -4.05 25.79
N SER A 109 -1.02 -3.28 25.69
CA SER A 109 -1.57 -2.42 26.74
C SER A 109 -3.08 -2.26 26.56
N ASN A 110 -3.77 -1.89 27.64
CA ASN A 110 -5.21 -1.59 27.60
C ASN A 110 -5.50 -0.27 26.87
N GLU A 111 -4.57 0.68 26.96
CA GLU A 111 -4.66 1.98 26.29
C GLU A 111 -3.29 2.38 25.72
N TYR A 112 -3.29 3.12 24.63
CA TYR A 112 -2.07 3.67 24.04
C TYR A 112 -2.17 5.18 23.87
N LEU A 113 -1.06 5.85 24.16
CA LEU A 113 -0.82 7.22 23.72
C LEU A 113 -0.15 7.19 22.35
N VAL A 114 -0.83 7.73 21.33
CA VAL A 114 -0.28 7.88 19.98
C VAL A 114 -0.04 9.36 19.71
N LYS A 115 1.23 9.74 19.57
CA LYS A 115 1.63 11.08 19.11
C LYS A 115 2.13 10.99 17.68
N TYR A 116 1.86 12.01 16.88
CA TYR A 116 2.38 12.11 15.53
C TYR A 116 3.14 13.42 15.32
N SER A 117 4.06 13.40 14.36
CA SER A 117 4.87 14.54 13.94
C SER A 117 5.24 14.38 12.46
N HIS A 118 5.77 15.45 11.86
CA HIS A 118 6.10 15.46 10.43
C HIS A 118 4.88 15.10 9.57
N GLY A 119 3.70 15.54 9.99
CA GLY A 119 2.47 15.44 9.22
C GLY A 119 2.36 16.52 8.14
N PRO A 120 1.27 16.51 7.35
CA PRO A 120 1.04 17.52 6.32
C PRO A 120 0.81 18.91 6.92
N VAL A 121 0.83 19.96 6.10
CA VAL A 121 0.84 21.37 6.58
C VAL A 121 -0.39 21.69 7.43
N GLU A 122 -1.53 21.08 7.12
CA GLU A 122 -2.76 21.22 7.90
C GLU A 122 -2.67 20.59 9.29
N ASN A 123 -1.87 19.53 9.47
CA ASN A 123 -1.74 18.76 10.71
C ASN A 123 -0.29 18.29 10.92
N PRO A 124 0.65 19.21 11.23
CA PRO A 124 2.08 18.89 11.25
C PRO A 124 2.48 18.01 12.43
N SER A 125 1.77 18.07 13.55
CA SER A 125 2.00 17.25 14.75
C SER A 125 0.80 17.30 15.70
N GLY A 126 0.64 16.27 16.54
CA GLY A 126 -0.41 16.24 17.54
C GLY A 126 -0.52 14.90 18.26
N THR A 127 -1.67 14.69 18.92
CA THR A 127 -2.05 13.40 19.51
C THR A 127 -3.19 12.81 18.68
N LEU A 128 -3.07 11.55 18.31
CA LEU A 128 -4.11 10.79 17.63
C LEU A 128 -4.92 10.06 18.70
N ALA A 129 -6.16 10.50 18.94
CA ALA A 129 -7.02 9.90 19.95
C ALA A 129 -7.69 8.60 19.44
N PRO A 130 -8.11 7.69 20.34
CA PRO A 130 -8.88 6.50 19.97
C PRO A 130 -10.09 6.84 19.08
N GLY A 131 -10.29 6.05 18.02
CA GLY A 131 -11.36 6.25 17.04
C GLY A 131 -11.14 7.38 16.03
N GLN A 132 -10.05 8.14 16.15
CA GLN A 132 -9.70 9.20 15.18
C GLN A 132 -8.79 8.69 14.06
N LYS A 133 -8.67 9.51 13.03
CA LYS A 133 -7.77 9.32 11.89
C LYS A 133 -7.05 10.63 11.56
N VAL A 134 -5.91 10.53 10.91
CA VAL A 134 -5.14 11.66 10.39
C VAL A 134 -4.68 11.38 8.98
N LYS A 135 -4.56 12.43 8.16
CA LYS A 135 -3.91 12.32 6.86
C LYS A 135 -2.44 11.96 7.02
N VAL A 136 -1.95 11.08 6.18
CA VAL A 136 -0.54 10.69 6.12
C VAL A 136 0.19 11.45 5.04
N LYS A 137 1.51 11.53 5.21
CA LYS A 137 2.45 11.91 4.16
C LYS A 137 3.75 11.15 4.36
N ASP A 138 4.59 11.17 3.33
CA ASP A 138 5.94 10.61 3.40
C ASP A 138 6.75 11.21 4.56
N GLY A 139 7.41 10.32 5.31
CA GLY A 139 8.25 10.62 6.46
C GLY A 139 7.46 10.99 7.73
N MET A 140 6.13 10.86 7.74
CA MET A 140 5.33 11.09 8.94
C MET A 140 5.72 10.09 10.02
N ARG A 141 5.79 10.55 11.27
CA ARG A 141 6.28 9.74 12.39
C ARG A 141 5.24 9.63 13.48
N PHE A 142 5.00 8.40 13.92
CA PHE A 142 4.17 8.06 15.05
C PHE A 142 5.03 7.55 16.21
N ARG A 143 4.71 8.02 17.41
CA ARG A 143 5.21 7.46 18.66
C ARG A 143 4.05 6.86 19.43
N VAL A 144 4.19 5.58 19.75
CA VAL A 144 3.20 4.78 20.46
C VAL A 144 3.78 4.34 21.79
N ALA A 145 3.04 4.55 22.87
CA ALA A 145 3.40 4.07 24.20
C ALA A 145 2.15 3.55 24.90
N GLY A 146 2.23 2.36 25.51
CA GLY A 146 1.16 1.84 26.35
C GLY A 146 1.04 2.69 27.61
N THR A 147 -0.16 3.16 27.90
CA THR A 147 -0.51 3.89 29.13
C THR A 147 -1.31 2.93 29.99
N GLY A 148 -0.62 2.04 30.69
CA GLY A 148 -1.29 1.16 31.65
C GLY A 148 -2.01 2.02 32.70
N GLU A 149 -3.28 1.72 32.96
CA GLU A 149 -3.90 2.11 34.23
C GLU A 149 -3.14 1.39 35.37
N SER A 150 -2.94 2.11 36.47
CA SER A 150 -2.23 1.65 37.67
C SER A 150 -2.93 0.49 38.38
#